data_AF-A0A661QLE5-F1
#
_entry.id   AF-A0A661QLE5-F1
#
_cell.length_a   1.000
_cell.length_b   1.000
_cell.length_c   1.000
_cell.angle_alpha   90.00
_cell.angle_beta   90.00
_cell.angle_gamma   90.00
#
_symmetry.space_group_name_H-M   'P 1'
#
loop_
_entity.id
_entity.type
_entity.pdbx_description
1 polymer ?
#
loop_
_entity_poly.entity_id
_entity_poly.type
_entity_poly.pdbx_seq_one_letter_code
_entity_poly.pdbx_strand_id
1 'polypeptide(L)'
;MNVGIIERPDGGVSVVNPAEGFTVQDNFDRMGETGFEIDKSELPDSRTFRNAWTTDGSSVEVDMAKAKEIAIIANEKSTGKALLLLQPLLEMAIDEGATIGEQVIRDDRRAKRLALQNKIDEINIATTAEQLESLMP
;
A
#
# COMPACT_ATOMS: atom_id res chain seq x y z
N MET A 1 19.74 -12.64 -10.57
CA MET A 1 19.54 -13.78 -9.63
C MET A 1 18.09 -14.16 -9.77
N ASN A 2 17.79 -15.42 -10.02
CA ASN A 2 16.43 -15.81 -10.35
C ASN A 2 15.58 -16.07 -9.12
N VAL A 3 14.29 -15.83 -9.27
CA VAL A 3 13.27 -16.01 -8.23
C VAL A 3 12.09 -16.79 -8.82
N GLY A 4 11.41 -17.55 -7.97
CA GLY A 4 10.18 -18.25 -8.31
C GLY A 4 8.96 -17.37 -8.09
N ILE A 5 8.05 -17.36 -9.06
CA ILE A 5 6.79 -16.64 -9.03
C ILE A 5 5.65 -17.64 -8.97
N ILE A 6 4.81 -17.51 -7.94
CA ILE A 6 3.62 -18.34 -7.74
C ILE A 6 2.40 -17.43 -7.76
N GLU A 7 1.44 -17.75 -8.63
CA GLU A 7 0.14 -17.12 -8.63
C GLU A 7 -0.71 -17.67 -7.47
N ARG A 8 -1.22 -16.78 -6.63
CA ARG A 8 -2.11 -17.12 -5.52
C ARG A 8 -3.55 -17.20 -6.02
N PRO A 9 -4.43 -17.97 -5.34
CA PRO A 9 -5.85 -18.07 -5.71
C PRO A 9 -6.63 -16.75 -5.72
N ASP A 10 -6.11 -15.69 -5.08
CA ASP A 10 -6.67 -14.33 -5.07
C ASP A 10 -6.16 -13.45 -6.24
N GLY A 11 -5.45 -14.05 -7.21
CA GLY A 11 -4.82 -13.36 -8.34
C GLY A 11 -3.56 -12.58 -7.98
N GLY A 12 -3.09 -12.67 -6.73
CA GLY A 12 -1.86 -12.02 -6.29
C GLY A 12 -0.63 -12.87 -6.51
N VAL A 13 0.56 -12.26 -6.43
CA VAL A 13 1.82 -12.99 -6.60
C VAL A 13 2.48 -13.31 -5.25
N SER A 14 3.13 -14.47 -5.16
CA SER A 14 4.13 -14.80 -4.13
C SER A 14 5.51 -14.94 -4.78
N VAL A 15 6.52 -14.34 -4.16
CA VAL A 15 7.91 -14.42 -4.63
C VAL A 15 8.73 -15.32 -3.72
N VAL A 16 9.42 -16.27 -4.33
CA VAL A 16 10.17 -17.33 -3.65
C VAL A 16 11.63 -17.18 -4.02
N ASN A 17 12.49 -17.04 -3.01
CA ASN A 17 13.94 -16.95 -3.22
C ASN A 17 14.57 -18.33 -2.94
N PRO A 18 15.34 -18.90 -3.88
CA PRO A 18 16.10 -20.12 -3.61
C PRO A 18 17.15 -19.89 -2.53
N ALA A 19 17.25 -20.85 -1.61
CA ALA A 19 18.36 -20.92 -0.68
C ALA A 19 19.64 -21.28 -1.44
N GLU A 20 20.81 -20.97 -0.87
CA GLU A 20 22.09 -21.33 -1.49
C GLU A 20 22.17 -22.84 -1.73
N GLY A 21 22.52 -23.22 -2.96
CA GLY A 21 22.59 -24.63 -3.39
C GLY A 21 21.27 -25.25 -3.84
N PHE A 22 20.16 -24.50 -3.84
CA PHE A 22 18.86 -24.94 -4.37
C PHE A 22 18.47 -24.15 -5.62
N THR A 23 17.74 -24.80 -6.51
CA THR A 23 17.13 -24.17 -7.69
C THR A 23 15.74 -23.63 -7.35
N VAL A 24 15.18 -22.80 -8.25
CA VAL A 24 13.78 -22.35 -8.13
C VAL A 24 12.82 -23.54 -8.23
N GLN A 25 13.12 -24.52 -9.09
CA GLN A 25 12.32 -25.74 -9.23
C GLN A 25 12.31 -26.58 -7.95
N ASP A 26 13.46 -26.73 -7.27
CA ASP A 26 13.53 -27.47 -5.99
C ASP A 26 12.58 -26.88 -4.94
N ASN A 27 12.44 -25.55 -4.93
CA ASN A 27 11.49 -24.88 -4.05
C ASN A 27 10.04 -25.18 -4.42
N PHE A 28 9.69 -25.09 -5.71
CA PHE A 28 8.35 -25.41 -6.21
C PHE A 28 7.95 -26.84 -5.83
N ASP A 29 8.84 -27.80 -6.10
CA ASP A 29 8.61 -29.22 -5.78
C ASP A 29 8.42 -29.44 -4.29
N ARG A 30 9.21 -28.75 -3.45
CA ARG A 30 9.12 -28.85 -1.98
C ARG A 30 7.85 -28.23 -1.40
N MET A 31 7.35 -27.16 -2.03
CA MET A 31 6.09 -26.52 -1.64
C MET A 31 4.87 -27.23 -2.24
N GLY A 32 5.05 -28.06 -3.27
CA GLY A 32 3.96 -28.65 -4.03
C GLY A 32 3.19 -27.60 -4.85
N GLU A 33 3.89 -26.55 -5.28
CA GLU A 33 3.31 -25.41 -6.01
C GLU A 33 3.83 -25.38 -7.44
N THR A 34 3.08 -24.75 -8.33
CA THR A 34 3.51 -24.48 -9.70
C THR A 34 3.76 -23.00 -9.91
N GLY A 35 4.74 -22.67 -10.72
CA GLY A 35 5.12 -21.29 -10.97
C GLY A 35 6.08 -21.18 -12.15
N PHE A 36 6.63 -19.99 -12.32
CA PHE A 36 7.66 -19.72 -13.32
C PHE A 36 8.84 -18.97 -12.69
N GLU A 37 9.97 -19.02 -13.38
CA GLU A 37 11.22 -18.41 -12.96
C GLU A 37 11.46 -17.13 -13.76
N ILE A 38 11.79 -16.03 -13.07
CA ILE A 38 12.22 -14.75 -13.68
C ILE A 38 13.49 -14.24 -13.02
N ASP A 39 14.22 -13.37 -13.70
CA ASP A 39 15.29 -12.64 -13.01
C ASP A 39 14.67 -11.64 -12.03
N LYS A 40 15.25 -11.54 -10.84
CA LYS A 40 14.84 -10.59 -9.82
C LYS A 40 14.81 -9.14 -10.31
N SER A 41 15.61 -8.76 -11.30
CA SER A 41 15.57 -7.41 -11.91
C SER A 41 14.32 -7.14 -12.74
N GLU A 42 13.54 -8.17 -13.08
CA GLU A 42 12.28 -8.03 -13.82
C GLU A 42 11.09 -7.79 -12.87
N LEU A 43 11.28 -7.95 -11.56
CA LEU A 43 10.26 -7.58 -10.59
C LEU A 43 10.14 -6.05 -10.49
N PRO A 44 8.95 -5.52 -10.15
CA PRO A 44 8.81 -4.10 -9.84
C PRO A 44 9.81 -3.67 -8.76
N ASP A 45 10.55 -2.59 -9.03
CA ASP A 45 11.62 -2.08 -8.15
C ASP A 45 11.14 -1.84 -6.72
N SER A 46 9.93 -1.29 -6.60
CA SER A 46 9.30 -1.02 -5.31
C SER A 46 8.40 -2.15 -4.85
N ARG A 47 8.62 -2.58 -3.59
CA ARG A 47 7.77 -3.56 -2.88
C ARG A 47 6.57 -2.91 -2.18
N THR A 48 6.39 -1.59 -2.29
CA THR A 48 5.30 -0.84 -1.65
C THR A 48 3.93 -1.41 -2.03
N PHE A 49 3.76 -1.78 -3.30
CA PHE A 49 2.52 -2.34 -3.83
C PHE A 49 2.59 -3.85 -4.10
N ARG A 50 3.42 -4.61 -3.36
CA ARG A 50 3.56 -6.07 -3.56
C ARG A 50 2.24 -6.85 -3.51
N ASN A 51 1.24 -6.34 -2.77
CA ASN A 51 -0.07 -6.98 -2.66
C ASN A 51 -0.95 -6.72 -3.89
N ALA A 52 -0.56 -5.77 -4.75
CA ALA A 52 -1.15 -5.49 -6.05
C ALA A 52 -0.34 -6.11 -7.20
N TRP A 53 0.67 -6.92 -6.91
CA TRP A 53 1.40 -7.64 -7.96
C TRP A 53 0.53 -8.75 -8.52
N THR A 54 0.40 -8.76 -9.84
CA THR A 54 -0.30 -9.76 -10.65
C THR A 54 0.69 -10.38 -11.64
N THR A 55 0.30 -11.48 -12.27
CA THR A 55 1.12 -12.14 -13.27
C THR A 55 0.27 -12.67 -14.42
N ASP A 56 0.85 -12.71 -15.61
CA ASP A 56 0.29 -13.37 -16.80
C ASP A 56 0.91 -14.76 -17.05
N GLY A 57 1.72 -15.27 -16.11
CA GLY A 57 2.48 -16.50 -16.22
C GLY A 57 3.87 -16.34 -16.84
N SER A 58 4.27 -15.13 -17.22
CA SER A 58 5.59 -14.83 -17.78
C SER A 58 6.24 -13.57 -17.21
N SER A 59 5.44 -12.63 -16.72
CA SER A 59 5.88 -11.38 -16.14
C SER A 59 5.13 -11.07 -14.83
N VAL A 60 5.65 -10.13 -14.04
CA VAL A 60 5.00 -9.60 -12.85
C VAL A 60 4.73 -8.12 -13.06
N GLU A 61 3.47 -7.73 -13.01
CA GLU A 61 3.02 -6.35 -13.19
C GLU A 61 2.34 -5.84 -11.92
N VAL A 62 2.16 -4.52 -11.85
CA VAL A 62 1.39 -3.88 -10.77
C VAL A 62 -0.02 -3.61 -11.28
N ASP A 63 -1.01 -4.25 -10.68
CA ASP A 63 -2.40 -3.89 -10.85
C ASP A 63 -2.64 -2.48 -10.26
N MET A 64 -2.75 -1.50 -11.15
CA MET A 64 -2.94 -0.10 -10.77
C MET A 64 -4.26 0.15 -10.04
N ALA A 65 -5.32 -0.62 -10.29
CA ALA A 65 -6.56 -0.47 -9.56
C ALA A 65 -6.37 -0.90 -8.10
N LYS A 66 -5.78 -2.08 -7.90
CA LYS A 66 -5.48 -2.60 -6.56
C LYS A 66 -4.42 -1.76 -5.82
N ALA A 67 -3.44 -1.23 -6.53
CA ALA A 67 -2.44 -0.32 -5.96
C ALA A 67 -3.06 0.99 -5.47
N LYS A 68 -4.01 1.57 -6.22
CA LYS A 68 -4.78 2.75 -5.81
C LYS A 68 -5.58 2.48 -4.54
N GLU A 69 -6.27 1.33 -4.46
CA GLU A 69 -7.01 0.94 -3.26
C GLU A 69 -6.09 0.84 -2.03
N ILE A 70 -4.91 0.22 -2.18
CA ILE A 70 -3.91 0.13 -1.11
C ILE A 70 -3.47 1.55 -0.66
N ALA A 71 -3.20 2.45 -1.61
CA ALA A 71 -2.77 3.82 -1.31
C ALA A 71 -3.86 4.64 -0.60
N ILE A 72 -5.12 4.49 -1.01
CA ILE A 72 -6.28 5.13 -0.37
C ILE A 72 -6.40 4.63 1.07
N ILE A 73 -6.45 3.31 1.28
CA ILE A 73 -6.58 2.70 2.61
C ILE A 73 -5.42 3.15 3.54
N ALA A 74 -4.20 3.23 3.01
CA ALA A 74 -3.04 3.69 3.78
C ALA A 74 -3.21 5.14 4.25
N ASN A 75 -3.63 6.05 3.34
CA ASN A 75 -3.87 7.44 3.66
C ASN A 75 -5.06 7.64 4.61
N GLU A 76 -6.15 6.90 4.42
CA GLU A 76 -7.30 6.90 5.34
C GLU A 76 -6.88 6.46 6.74
N LYS A 77 -6.09 5.39 6.85
CA LYS A 77 -5.58 4.90 8.14
C LYS A 77 -4.66 5.91 8.81
N SER A 78 -3.78 6.57 8.05
CA SER A 78 -2.87 7.59 8.56
C SER A 78 -3.64 8.82 9.07
N THR A 79 -4.56 9.36 8.27
CA THR A 79 -5.42 10.48 8.65
C THR A 79 -6.34 10.11 9.81
N GLY A 80 -6.90 8.90 9.82
CA GLY A 80 -7.72 8.39 10.92
C GLY A 80 -6.98 8.40 12.26
N LYS A 81 -5.71 7.95 12.28
CA LYS A 81 -4.85 8.05 13.47
C LYS A 81 -4.64 9.50 13.90
N ALA A 82 -4.35 10.40 12.96
CA ALA A 82 -4.15 11.81 13.27
C ALA A 82 -5.42 12.47 13.85
N LEU A 83 -6.60 12.11 13.32
CA LEU A 83 -7.89 12.60 13.83
C LEU A 83 -8.22 12.05 15.22
N LEU A 84 -7.86 10.79 15.50
CA LEU A 84 -8.03 10.20 16.83
C LEU A 84 -7.18 10.92 17.89
N LEU A 85 -5.98 11.38 17.54
CA LEU A 85 -5.12 12.14 18.45
C LEU A 85 -5.70 13.52 18.80
N LEU A 86 -6.51 14.12 17.92
CA LEU A 86 -7.18 15.40 18.17
C LEU A 86 -8.46 15.27 19.00
N GLN A 87 -9.03 14.07 19.11
CA GLN A 87 -10.30 13.86 19.80
C GLN A 87 -10.24 14.24 21.29
N PRO A 88 -9.25 13.79 22.09
CA PRO A 88 -9.15 14.18 23.50
C PRO A 88 -8.90 15.67 23.69
N LEU A 89 -8.15 16.30 22.77
CA LEU A 89 -7.89 17.75 22.82
C LEU A 89 -9.18 18.55 22.60
N LEU A 90 -10.04 18.09 21.70
CA LEU A 90 -11.33 18.72 21.46
C LEU A 90 -12.25 18.58 22.67
N GLU A 91 -12.31 17.39 23.26
CA GLU A 91 -13.11 17.12 24.46
C GLU A 91 -12.69 18.02 25.62
N MET A 92 -11.38 18.12 25.87
CA MET A 92 -10.82 19.02 26.89
C MET A 92 -11.17 20.50 26.62
N ALA A 93 -11.05 20.96 25.37
CA ALA A 93 -11.39 22.35 25.04
C ALA A 93 -12.89 22.66 25.23
N ILE A 94 -13.76 21.67 24.99
CA ILE A 94 -15.21 21.79 25.24
C ILE A 94 -15.48 21.85 26.74
N ASP A 95 -14.87 20.94 27.51
CA ASP A 95 -15.06 20.86 28.97
C ASP A 95 -14.58 22.13 29.69
N GLU A 96 -13.49 22.75 29.19
CA GLU A 96 -12.94 24.01 29.70
C GLU A 96 -13.69 25.27 29.21
N GLY A 97 -14.65 25.13 28.28
CA GLY A 97 -15.31 26.26 27.63
C GLY A 97 -14.36 27.13 26.78
N ALA A 98 -13.23 26.57 26.33
CA ALA A 98 -12.20 27.24 25.57
C ALA A 98 -12.60 27.38 24.08
N THR A 99 -13.54 28.29 23.80
CA THR A 99 -14.15 28.48 22.46
C THR A 99 -13.15 28.66 21.31
N ILE A 100 -12.05 29.40 21.54
CA ILE A 100 -10.98 29.58 20.54
C ILE A 100 -10.23 28.26 20.31
N GLY A 101 -9.87 27.56 21.39
CA GLY A 101 -9.16 26.28 21.31
C GLY A 101 -10.00 25.21 20.60
N GLU A 102 -11.30 25.16 20.90
CA GLU A 102 -12.26 24.29 20.21
C GLU A 102 -12.28 24.55 18.71
N GLN A 103 -12.41 25.83 18.31
CA GLN A 103 -12.48 26.21 16.90
C GLN A 103 -11.19 25.85 16.14
N VAL A 104 -10.02 26.09 16.74
CA VAL A 104 -8.72 25.71 16.15
C VAL A 104 -8.64 24.21 15.89
N ILE A 105 -9.08 23.37 16.84
CA ILE A 105 -9.05 21.91 16.67
C ILE A 105 -10.05 21.45 15.62
N ARG A 106 -11.25 22.06 15.55
CA ARG A 106 -12.23 21.78 14.50
C ARG A 106 -11.70 22.14 13.11
N ASP A 107 -11.00 23.25 12.99
CA ASP A 107 -10.38 23.68 11.74
C ASP A 107 -9.23 22.76 11.32
N ASP A 108 -8.37 22.31 12.25
CA ASP A 108 -7.33 21.32 11.93
C ASP A 108 -7.96 19.98 11.49
N ARG A 109 -9.02 19.51 12.16
CA ARG A 109 -9.75 18.30 11.72
C ARG A 109 -10.34 18.46 10.32
N ARG A 110 -10.85 19.65 9.98
CA ARG A 110 -11.37 19.94 8.63
C ARG A 110 -10.24 19.97 7.60
N ALA A 111 -9.12 20.64 7.92
CA ALA A 111 -7.95 20.71 7.05
C ALA A 111 -7.38 19.31 6.75
N LYS A 112 -7.28 18.42 7.75
CA LYS A 112 -6.81 17.05 7.54
C LYS A 112 -7.74 16.22 6.64
N ARG A 113 -9.05 16.39 6.77
CA ARG A 113 -10.02 15.72 5.88
C ARG A 113 -9.95 16.25 4.45
N LEU A 114 -9.80 17.56 4.28
CA LEU A 114 -9.61 18.16 2.97
C LEU A 114 -8.31 17.68 2.31
N ALA A 115 -7.22 17.64 3.07
CA ALA A 115 -5.94 17.13 2.58
C ALA A 115 -6.04 15.64 2.18
N LEU A 116 -6.78 14.83 2.94
CA LEU A 116 -7.07 13.43 2.56
C LEU A 116 -7.83 13.36 1.23
N GLN A 117 -8.87 14.18 1.04
CA GLN A 117 -9.63 14.18 -0.21
C GLN A 117 -8.75 14.55 -1.41
N ASN A 118 -7.93 15.61 -1.27
CA ASN A 118 -7.00 16.01 -2.34
C ASN A 118 -6.03 14.88 -2.69
N LYS A 119 -5.48 14.18 -1.68
CA LYS A 119 -4.62 13.01 -1.91
C LYS A 119 -5.36 11.88 -2.62
N ILE A 120 -6.61 11.61 -2.27
CA ILE A 120 -7.42 10.57 -2.95
C ILE A 120 -7.63 10.95 -4.42
N ASP A 121 -7.90 12.22 -4.71
CA ASP A 121 -8.06 12.71 -6.08
C ASP A 121 -6.74 12.56 -6.87
N GLU A 122 -5.60 12.89 -6.26
CA GLU A 122 -4.25 12.67 -6.82
C GLU A 122 -3.94 11.19 -7.07
N ILE A 123 -4.33 10.30 -6.14
CA ILE A 123 -4.19 8.85 -6.30
C ILE A 123 -5.03 8.35 -7.49
N ASN A 124 -6.26 8.85 -7.63
CA ASN A 124 -7.17 8.42 -8.70
C ASN A 124 -6.66 8.79 -10.09
N ILE A 125 -5.95 9.92 -10.23
CA ILE A 125 -5.36 10.35 -11.51
C ILE A 125 -3.99 9.72 -11.81
N ALA A 126 -3.32 9.12 -10.81
CA ALA A 126 -2.03 8.49 -11.02
C ALA A 126 -2.10 7.35 -12.04
N THR A 127 -1.10 7.28 -12.92
CA THR A 127 -0.99 6.29 -14.00
C THR A 127 0.18 5.34 -13.82
N THR A 128 1.09 5.60 -12.88
CA THR A 128 2.25 4.75 -12.58
C THR A 128 2.36 4.42 -11.10
N ALA A 129 3.01 3.30 -10.78
CA ALA A 129 3.28 2.90 -9.40
C ALA A 129 4.20 3.91 -8.67
N GLU A 130 5.16 4.51 -9.38
CA GLU A 130 6.06 5.54 -8.84
C GLU A 130 5.29 6.79 -8.39
N GLN A 131 4.28 7.22 -9.17
CA GLN A 131 3.41 8.33 -8.79
C GLN A 131 2.64 7.99 -7.51
N LEU A 132 2.07 6.78 -7.44
CA LEU A 132 1.37 6.33 -6.23
C LEU A 132 2.29 6.27 -5.01
N GLU A 133 3.54 5.85 -5.18
CA GLU A 133 4.51 5.77 -4.10
C GLU A 133 4.82 7.14 -3.50
N SER A 134 4.91 8.19 -4.33
CA SER A 134 5.08 9.57 -3.83
C SER A 134 3.88 10.11 -3.05
N LEU A 135 2.71 9.46 -3.15
CA LEU A 135 1.46 9.82 -2.47
C LEU A 135 1.20 8.98 -1.21
N MET A 136 2.07 8.01 -0.91
CA MET A 136 1.98 7.22 0.32
C MET A 136 2.19 8.10 1.57
N PRO A 137 1.53 7.75 2.69
CA PRO A 137 1.62 8.52 3.94
C PRO A 137 2.99 8.43 4.63
#